data_AF-A0AAU7TEG1-F1
#
_entry.id   AF-A0AAU7TEG1-F1
#
_cell.length_a   1.000
_cell.length_b   1.000
_cell.length_c   1.000
_cell.angle_alpha   90.00
_cell.angle_beta   90.00
_cell.angle_gamma   90.00
#
_symmetry.space_group_name_H-M   'P 1'
#
loop_
_entity.id
_entity.type
_entity.pdbx_description
1 polymer ?
#
loop_
_entity_poly.entity_id
_entity_poly.type
_entity_poly.pdbx_seq_one_letter_code
_entity_poly.pdbx_strand_id
1 'polypeptide(L)'
;MDGLLTVGRVAELAGVSVRTLHHYDEIGLVQPSARTAAGYRAYSAADVERLREVLVYRRLGFGLREIAELVDDPTIDADAHLRRQHALLVEQRDRAAALVAAIAGELEERAMGNRTTPEAQLKAVGAQLYDAIGSAYPATRRTEPRIAAKVWEALGDARTVLNVGAGSGSYEPTDRDVTAVEPSAVMRAQRPAGAAPCVAASAENLPFEDQSFDAAMAFSTVHHWHDPIAGLRELRRVARRVVVFTHDASDPGWRQRFWLTRDYLPEVAGLVAGRPSVDQLAQAIGARMEPVLIPWDCADGFFEAYWRRPEAYLDEPVRRAVSVWTRVGPDAERRAVNSLRDDLSSGRWAERNSELLALDAAELGLRLLVA
;
A
#
# COMPACT_ATOMS: atom_id res chain seq x y z
N MET A 1 15.07 -44.79 -4.06
CA MET A 1 15.60 -43.60 -4.73
C MET A 1 14.64 -43.14 -5.84
N ASP A 2 13.32 -43.29 -5.66
CA ASP A 2 12.33 -42.66 -6.56
C ASP A 2 11.80 -41.40 -5.87
N GLY A 3 11.92 -40.25 -6.54
CA GLY A 3 11.34 -38.98 -6.09
C GLY A 3 12.31 -37.80 -5.94
N LEU A 4 13.63 -38.01 -6.07
CA LEU A 4 14.60 -36.90 -6.05
C LEU A 4 14.88 -36.39 -7.47
N LEU A 5 14.70 -35.09 -7.69
CA LEU A 5 14.97 -34.44 -8.98
C LEU A 5 16.32 -33.73 -8.96
N THR A 6 17.14 -33.90 -9.99
CA THR A 6 18.41 -33.18 -10.11
C THR A 6 18.17 -31.69 -10.35
N VAL A 7 19.12 -30.84 -9.93
CA VAL A 7 19.03 -29.38 -10.15
C VAL A 7 18.76 -29.00 -11.61
N GLY A 8 19.33 -29.73 -12.58
CA GLY A 8 19.09 -29.49 -14.00
C GLY A 8 17.65 -29.79 -14.40
N ARG A 9 17.09 -30.91 -13.92
CA ARG A 9 15.70 -31.28 -14.20
C ARG A 9 14.70 -30.34 -13.52
N VAL A 10 14.98 -29.93 -12.27
CA VAL A 10 14.16 -28.95 -11.56
C VAL A 10 14.17 -27.60 -12.28
N ALA A 11 15.35 -27.12 -12.68
CA ALA A 11 15.49 -25.86 -13.41
C ALA A 11 14.68 -25.86 -14.72
N GLU A 12 14.79 -26.95 -15.49
CA GLU A 12 14.04 -27.16 -16.73
C GLU A 12 12.53 -27.13 -16.49
N LEU A 13 12.02 -27.94 -15.55
CA LEU A 13 10.59 -28.04 -15.26
C LEU A 13 9.99 -26.75 -14.69
N ALA A 14 10.74 -26.07 -13.82
CA ALA A 14 10.34 -24.82 -13.21
C ALA A 14 10.49 -23.61 -14.16
N GLY A 15 11.16 -23.78 -15.31
CA GLY A 15 11.44 -22.70 -16.24
C GLY A 15 12.36 -21.62 -15.66
N VAL A 16 13.28 -22.01 -14.77
CA VAL A 16 14.27 -21.10 -14.15
C VAL A 16 15.69 -21.54 -14.48
N SER A 17 16.66 -20.65 -14.33
CA SER A 17 18.06 -21.02 -14.53
C SER A 17 18.58 -21.84 -13.34
N VAL A 18 19.56 -22.72 -13.58
CA VAL A 18 20.30 -23.40 -12.49
C VAL A 18 20.93 -22.38 -11.53
N ARG A 19 21.38 -21.23 -12.06
CA ARG A 19 21.90 -20.11 -11.26
C ARG A 19 20.84 -19.55 -10.29
N THR A 20 19.58 -19.48 -10.71
CA THR A 20 18.46 -19.05 -9.85
C THR A 20 18.27 -20.03 -8.70
N LEU A 21 18.30 -21.34 -8.96
CA LEU A 21 18.18 -22.35 -7.90
C LEU A 21 19.38 -22.33 -6.94
N HIS A 22 20.59 -22.05 -7.44
CA HIS A 22 21.75 -21.84 -6.56
C HIS A 22 21.60 -20.58 -5.70
N HIS A 23 21.11 -19.49 -6.27
CA HIS A 23 20.85 -18.28 -5.50
C HIS A 23 19.80 -18.51 -4.40
N TYR A 24 18.72 -19.23 -4.69
CA TYR A 24 17.72 -19.59 -3.69
C TYR A 24 18.27 -20.47 -2.58
N ASP A 25 19.17 -21.40 -2.90
CA ASP A 25 19.89 -22.21 -1.91
C ASP A 25 20.80 -21.34 -1.03
N GLU A 26 21.58 -20.43 -1.64
CA GLU A 26 22.50 -19.52 -0.95
C GLU A 26 21.80 -18.60 0.07
N ILE A 27 20.59 -18.13 -0.25
CA ILE A 27 19.79 -17.28 0.64
C ILE A 27 18.87 -18.08 1.57
N GLY A 28 18.91 -19.42 1.52
CA GLY A 28 18.07 -20.31 2.34
C GLY A 28 16.60 -20.39 1.92
N LEU A 29 16.23 -19.80 0.77
CA LEU A 29 14.83 -19.76 0.32
C LEU A 29 14.35 -21.11 -0.21
N VAL A 30 15.16 -21.83 -0.99
CA VAL A 30 14.86 -23.20 -1.47
C VAL A 30 16.14 -24.02 -1.44
N GLN A 31 16.21 -24.97 -0.52
CA GLN A 31 17.41 -25.78 -0.30
C GLN A 31 17.18 -27.22 -0.78
N PRO A 32 18.18 -27.83 -1.46
CA PRO A 32 18.10 -29.22 -1.84
C PRO A 32 18.28 -30.13 -0.62
N SER A 33 17.33 -31.04 -0.41
CA SER A 33 17.38 -32.03 0.67
C SER A 33 18.48 -33.08 0.50
N ALA A 34 19.04 -33.24 -0.70
CA ALA A 34 20.04 -34.27 -0.96
C ALA A 34 21.07 -33.86 -2.02
N ARG A 35 22.08 -34.73 -2.18
CA ARG A 35 22.98 -34.74 -3.33
C ARG A 35 22.97 -36.13 -3.98
N THR A 36 23.10 -36.16 -5.30
CA THR A 36 23.27 -37.41 -6.05
C THR A 36 24.62 -38.05 -5.74
N ALA A 37 24.80 -39.33 -6.10
CA ALA A 37 26.08 -40.03 -5.97
C ALA A 37 27.25 -39.31 -6.69
N ALA A 38 26.95 -38.54 -7.74
CA ALA A 38 27.92 -37.74 -8.49
C ALA A 38 28.14 -36.32 -7.90
N GLY A 39 27.51 -35.99 -6.76
CA GLY A 39 27.69 -34.72 -6.05
C GLY A 39 26.75 -33.57 -6.46
N TYR A 40 25.86 -33.78 -7.43
CA TYR A 40 24.89 -32.77 -7.87
C TYR A 40 23.78 -32.57 -6.85
N ARG A 41 23.27 -31.35 -6.72
CA ARG A 41 22.09 -31.05 -5.90
C ARG A 41 20.87 -31.86 -6.37
N ALA A 42 20.12 -32.40 -5.41
CA ALA A 42 18.94 -33.21 -5.63
C ALA A 42 17.80 -32.75 -4.70
N TYR A 43 16.62 -32.53 -5.28
CA TYR A 43 15.46 -31.92 -4.64
C TYR A 43 14.38 -32.97 -4.39
N SER A 44 13.88 -33.02 -3.16
CA SER A 44 12.76 -33.86 -2.74
C SER A 44 11.42 -33.29 -3.21
N ALA A 45 10.35 -34.07 -3.05
CA ALA A 45 8.99 -33.60 -3.32
C ALA A 45 8.64 -32.34 -2.49
N ALA A 46 9.07 -32.29 -1.23
CA ALA A 46 8.86 -31.13 -0.35
C ALA A 46 9.65 -29.90 -0.84
N ASP A 47 10.90 -30.08 -1.29
CA ASP A 47 11.69 -28.98 -1.83
C ASP A 47 11.06 -28.41 -3.11
N VAL A 48 10.46 -29.28 -3.93
CA VAL A 48 9.75 -28.90 -5.16
C VAL A 48 8.43 -28.20 -4.85
N GLU A 49 7.70 -28.63 -3.83
CA GLU A 49 6.48 -27.96 -3.36
C GLU A 49 6.78 -26.54 -2.87
N ARG A 50 7.83 -26.39 -2.06
CA ARG A 50 8.32 -25.08 -1.62
C ARG A 50 8.78 -24.21 -2.79
N LEU A 51 9.51 -24.79 -3.75
CA LEU A 51 9.91 -24.08 -4.97
C LEU A 51 8.68 -23.58 -5.75
N ARG A 52 7.65 -24.41 -5.91
CA ARG A 52 6.41 -24.03 -6.58
C ARG A 52 5.78 -22.82 -5.88
N GLU A 53 5.71 -22.82 -4.56
CA GLU A 53 5.14 -21.69 -3.80
C GLU A 53 5.92 -20.40 -4.02
N VAL A 54 7.25 -20.47 -3.93
CA VAL A 54 8.16 -19.35 -4.19
C VAL A 54 7.93 -18.79 -5.59
N LEU A 55 7.81 -19.65 -6.61
CA LEU A 55 7.62 -19.22 -8.00
C LEU A 55 6.25 -18.55 -8.22
N VAL A 56 5.19 -19.07 -7.60
CA VAL A 56 3.86 -18.46 -7.69
C VAL A 56 3.87 -17.07 -7.06
N TYR A 57 4.38 -16.92 -5.84
CA TYR A 57 4.49 -15.60 -5.20
C TYR A 57 5.39 -14.65 -5.99
N ARG A 58 6.50 -15.14 -6.55
CA ARG A 58 7.37 -14.31 -7.39
C ARG A 58 6.65 -13.80 -8.64
N ARG A 59 5.81 -14.63 -9.26
CA ARG A 59 4.99 -14.23 -10.43
C ARG A 59 3.87 -13.26 -10.04
N LEU A 60 3.38 -13.34 -8.82
CA LEU A 60 2.45 -12.39 -8.23
C LEU A 60 3.12 -11.05 -7.85
N GLY A 61 4.45 -10.94 -7.98
CA GLY A 61 5.21 -9.69 -7.84
C GLY A 61 5.99 -9.54 -6.52
N PHE A 62 5.87 -10.51 -5.60
CA PHE A 62 6.48 -10.42 -4.27
C PHE A 62 8.02 -10.44 -4.34
N GLY A 63 8.65 -9.76 -3.37
CA GLY A 63 10.10 -9.77 -3.18
C GLY A 63 10.58 -11.07 -2.49
N LEU A 64 11.83 -11.50 -2.74
CA LEU A 64 12.35 -12.76 -2.19
C LEU A 64 12.33 -12.83 -0.66
N ARG A 65 12.52 -11.69 0.01
CA ARG A 65 12.46 -11.59 1.48
C ARG A 65 11.03 -11.81 2.01
N GLU A 66 10.04 -11.16 1.40
CA GLU A 66 8.63 -11.32 1.76
C GLU A 66 8.16 -12.75 1.49
N ILE A 67 8.62 -13.35 0.40
CA ILE A 67 8.32 -14.74 0.08
C ILE A 67 8.85 -15.65 1.20
N ALA A 68 10.09 -15.45 1.66
CA ALA A 68 10.65 -16.22 2.78
C ALA A 68 9.78 -16.08 4.04
N GLU A 69 9.43 -14.86 4.44
CA GLU A 69 8.57 -14.59 5.60
C GLU A 69 7.21 -15.28 5.49
N LEU A 70 6.65 -15.38 4.28
CA LEU A 70 5.39 -16.10 4.04
C LEU A 70 5.56 -17.62 4.13
N VAL A 71 6.52 -18.20 3.41
CA VAL A 71 6.66 -19.67 3.30
C VAL A 71 7.33 -20.32 4.52
N ASP A 72 7.96 -19.53 5.38
CA ASP A 72 8.60 -19.99 6.62
C ASP A 72 7.70 -19.88 7.85
N ASP A 73 6.46 -19.37 7.70
CA ASP A 73 5.52 -19.25 8.82
C ASP A 73 5.04 -20.65 9.26
N PRO A 74 5.45 -21.14 10.45
CA PRO A 74 5.13 -22.48 10.92
C PRO A 74 3.65 -22.65 11.30
N THR A 75 2.89 -21.55 11.33
CA THR A 75 1.45 -21.54 11.66
C THR A 75 0.56 -21.72 10.44
N ILE A 76 1.14 -21.67 9.22
CA ILE A 76 0.43 -21.75 7.96
C ILE A 76 0.75 -23.11 7.31
N ASP A 77 -0.28 -23.90 6.99
CA ASP A 77 -0.11 -25.15 6.26
C ASP A 77 -0.08 -24.94 4.73
N ALA A 78 0.32 -25.97 3.99
CA ALA A 78 0.41 -25.93 2.53
C ALA A 78 -0.95 -25.62 1.86
N ASP A 79 -2.06 -26.07 2.45
CA ASP A 79 -3.41 -25.80 1.96
C ASP A 79 -3.77 -24.32 2.11
N ALA A 80 -3.38 -23.67 3.20
CA ALA A 80 -3.56 -22.25 3.42
C ALA A 80 -2.72 -21.40 2.43
N HIS A 81 -1.49 -21.82 2.11
CA HIS A 81 -0.70 -21.20 1.05
C HIS A 81 -1.38 -21.32 -0.32
N LEU A 82 -1.89 -22.50 -0.66
CA LEU A 82 -2.62 -22.73 -1.89
C LEU A 82 -3.88 -21.89 -2.01
N ARG A 83 -4.68 -21.80 -0.94
CA ARG A 83 -5.88 -20.95 -0.90
C ARG A 83 -5.53 -19.48 -1.05
N ARG A 84 -4.47 -19.02 -0.40
CA ARG A 84 -3.95 -17.65 -0.53
C ARG A 84 -3.49 -17.36 -1.95
N GLN A 85 -2.70 -18.24 -2.56
CA GLN A 85 -2.25 -18.12 -3.94
C GLN A 85 -3.42 -18.12 -4.93
N HIS A 86 -4.38 -19.02 -4.75
CA HIS A 86 -5.59 -19.08 -5.57
C HIS A 86 -6.38 -17.78 -5.47
N ALA A 87 -6.60 -17.26 -4.25
CA ALA A 87 -7.28 -15.98 -4.06
C ALA A 87 -6.56 -14.82 -4.76
N LEU A 88 -5.23 -14.74 -4.65
CA LEU A 88 -4.42 -13.72 -5.32
C LEU A 88 -4.47 -13.84 -6.85
N LEU A 89 -4.46 -15.05 -7.39
CA LEU A 89 -4.55 -15.30 -8.84
C LEU A 89 -5.94 -15.01 -9.39
N VAL A 90 -7.00 -15.36 -8.66
CA VAL A 90 -8.38 -15.01 -9.00
C VAL A 90 -8.55 -13.49 -9.05
N GLU A 91 -7.99 -12.78 -8.07
CA GLU A 91 -8.00 -11.32 -8.08
C GLU A 91 -7.22 -10.75 -9.27
N GLN A 92 -6.01 -11.25 -9.56
CA GLN A 92 -5.26 -10.82 -10.75
C GLN A 92 -6.04 -11.06 -12.05
N ARG A 93 -6.76 -12.19 -12.13
CA ARG A 93 -7.66 -12.48 -13.25
C ARG A 93 -8.79 -11.46 -13.32
N ASP A 94 -9.46 -11.18 -12.21
CA ASP A 94 -10.62 -10.27 -12.17
C ASP A 94 -10.21 -8.83 -12.49
N ARG A 95 -9.02 -8.43 -12.03
CA ARG A 95 -8.32 -7.20 -12.42
C ARG A 95 -8.06 -7.10 -13.92
N ALA A 96 -7.45 -8.13 -14.49
CA ALA A 96 -7.20 -8.20 -15.92
C ALA A 96 -8.51 -8.20 -16.72
N ALA A 97 -9.54 -8.90 -16.24
CA ALA A 97 -10.86 -8.93 -16.86
C ALA A 97 -11.53 -7.55 -16.84
N ALA A 98 -11.42 -6.82 -15.73
CA ALA A 98 -11.93 -5.45 -15.63
C ALA A 98 -11.20 -4.49 -16.57
N LEU A 99 -9.88 -4.60 -16.71
CA LEU A 99 -9.09 -3.85 -17.70
C LEU A 99 -9.52 -4.18 -19.14
N VAL A 100 -9.67 -5.47 -19.44
CA VAL A 100 -10.15 -5.93 -20.75
C VAL A 100 -11.54 -5.37 -21.04
N ALA A 101 -12.46 -5.40 -20.07
CA ALA A 101 -13.81 -4.85 -20.22
C ALA A 101 -13.80 -3.33 -20.42
N ALA A 102 -12.96 -2.60 -19.68
CA ALA A 102 -12.81 -1.15 -19.84
C ALA A 102 -12.28 -0.79 -21.24
N ILE A 103 -11.25 -1.51 -21.71
CA ILE A 103 -10.71 -1.35 -23.07
C ILE A 103 -11.76 -1.71 -24.12
N ALA A 104 -12.51 -2.79 -23.93
CA ALA A 104 -13.57 -3.20 -24.84
C ALA A 104 -14.68 -2.14 -24.96
N GLY A 105 -15.15 -1.60 -23.83
CA GLY A 105 -16.12 -0.51 -23.84
C GLY A 105 -15.60 0.76 -24.52
N GLU A 106 -14.31 1.09 -24.33
CA GLU A 106 -13.70 2.21 -25.06
C GLU A 106 -13.61 1.95 -26.58
N LEU A 107 -13.29 0.73 -26.99
CA LEU A 107 -13.27 0.35 -28.41
C LEU A 107 -14.67 0.47 -29.02
N GLU A 108 -15.73 0.09 -28.31
CA GLU A 108 -17.13 0.23 -28.73
C GLU A 108 -17.55 1.70 -28.85
N GLU A 109 -17.26 2.54 -27.85
CA GLU A 109 -17.55 3.99 -27.89
C GLU A 109 -16.86 4.66 -29.08
N ARG A 110 -15.59 4.32 -29.33
CA ARG A 110 -14.84 4.83 -30.50
C ARG A 110 -15.45 4.35 -31.81
N ALA A 111 -15.93 3.11 -31.89
CA ALA A 111 -16.60 2.58 -33.08
C ALA A 111 -17.94 3.28 -33.35
N MET A 112 -18.63 3.75 -32.31
CA MET A 112 -19.85 4.56 -32.40
C MET A 112 -19.60 6.04 -32.71
N GLY A 113 -18.33 6.46 -32.85
CA GLY A 113 -17.95 7.84 -33.16
C GLY A 113 -17.88 8.76 -31.94
N ASN A 114 -18.06 8.23 -30.73
CA ASN A 114 -17.94 8.99 -29.49
C ASN A 114 -16.47 9.12 -29.07
N ARG A 115 -16.10 10.28 -28.51
CA ARG A 115 -14.81 10.46 -27.84
C ARG A 115 -15.00 10.34 -26.35
N THR A 116 -14.46 9.27 -25.76
CA THR A 116 -14.29 9.15 -24.31
C THR A 116 -13.35 10.25 -23.83
N THR A 117 -13.65 10.89 -22.70
CA THR A 117 -12.78 11.95 -22.17
C THR A 117 -11.49 11.35 -21.61
N PRO A 118 -10.36 12.08 -21.68
CA PRO A 118 -9.09 11.63 -21.08
C PRO A 118 -9.21 11.26 -19.60
N GLU A 119 -10.07 11.96 -18.86
CA GLU A 119 -10.33 11.72 -17.44
C GLU A 119 -11.02 10.37 -17.20
N ALA A 120 -12.02 10.02 -18.02
CA ALA A 120 -12.71 8.73 -17.93
C ALA A 120 -11.78 7.56 -18.30
N GLN A 121 -10.92 7.75 -19.30
CA GLN A 121 -9.91 6.78 -19.72
C GLN A 121 -8.90 6.48 -18.59
N LEU A 122 -8.37 7.53 -17.93
CA LEU A 122 -7.45 7.35 -16.80
C LEU A 122 -8.12 6.76 -15.57
N LYS A 123 -9.41 7.06 -15.33
CA LYS A 123 -10.14 6.60 -14.14
C LYS A 123 -10.32 5.08 -14.11
N ALA A 124 -10.53 4.45 -15.27
CA ALA A 124 -10.66 3.00 -15.39
C ALA A 124 -9.34 2.25 -15.13
N VAL A 125 -8.21 2.81 -15.57
CA VAL A 125 -6.88 2.22 -15.39
C VAL A 125 -6.32 2.49 -13.98
N GLY A 126 -6.64 3.63 -13.37
CA GLY A 126 -6.11 4.05 -12.07
C GLY A 126 -6.48 3.13 -10.89
N ALA A 127 -7.66 2.51 -10.90
CA ALA A 127 -8.08 1.56 -9.86
C ALA A 127 -7.17 0.31 -9.79
N GLN A 128 -6.61 -0.09 -10.92
CA GLN A 128 -5.74 -1.26 -11.06
C GLN A 128 -4.31 -0.99 -10.57
N LEU A 129 -3.89 0.28 -10.65
CA LEU A 129 -2.60 0.74 -10.15
C LEU A 129 -2.52 0.69 -8.62
N TYR A 130 -3.63 1.00 -7.93
CA TYR A 130 -3.72 0.94 -6.47
C TYR A 130 -3.36 -0.45 -5.93
N ASP A 131 -3.88 -1.46 -6.60
CA ASP A 131 -3.75 -2.87 -6.29
C ASP A 131 -2.34 -3.44 -6.53
N ALA A 132 -1.61 -2.91 -7.50
CA ALA A 132 -0.20 -3.24 -7.74
C ALA A 132 0.72 -2.57 -6.71
N ILE A 133 0.46 -1.28 -6.40
CA ILE A 133 1.20 -0.51 -5.40
C ILE A 133 1.04 -1.14 -4.01
N GLY A 134 -0.16 -1.60 -3.67
CA GLY A 134 -0.46 -2.15 -2.35
C GLY A 134 0.37 -3.35 -1.93
N SER A 135 0.95 -4.09 -2.89
CA SER A 135 1.84 -5.22 -2.60
C SER A 135 3.16 -4.81 -1.94
N ALA A 136 3.64 -3.59 -2.18
CA ALA A 136 4.93 -3.10 -1.67
C ALA A 136 4.83 -2.34 -0.34
N TYR A 137 3.62 -2.11 0.18
CA TYR A 137 3.41 -1.33 1.41
C TYR A 137 4.08 -1.96 2.64
N PRO A 138 4.04 -3.29 2.86
CA PRO A 138 4.67 -3.90 4.03
C PRO A 138 6.17 -3.62 4.18
N ALA A 139 6.87 -3.23 3.11
CA ALA A 139 8.30 -2.93 3.15
C ALA A 139 8.66 -1.80 4.14
N THR A 140 7.81 -0.78 4.27
CA THR A 140 8.06 0.37 5.15
C THR A 140 6.84 0.82 5.95
N ARG A 141 5.62 0.45 5.55
CA ARG A 141 4.39 0.87 6.21
C ARG A 141 4.14 0.05 7.47
N ARG A 142 3.97 0.74 8.59
CA ARG A 142 3.69 0.15 9.91
C ARG A 142 2.96 1.17 10.77
N THR A 143 2.53 0.80 11.97
CA THR A 143 1.93 1.77 12.90
C THR A 143 2.98 2.76 13.40
N GLU A 144 2.72 4.07 13.31
CA GLU A 144 3.45 5.07 14.11
C GLU A 144 2.70 5.30 15.44
N PRO A 145 3.26 4.86 16.59
CA PRO A 145 2.55 4.89 17.87
C PRO A 145 2.03 6.26 18.28
N ARG A 146 2.78 7.34 18.01
CA ARG A 146 2.39 8.71 18.41
C ARG A 146 1.21 9.23 17.59
N ILE A 147 1.14 8.87 16.31
CA ILE A 147 0.01 9.23 15.44
C ILE A 147 -1.18 8.33 15.76
N ALA A 148 -0.97 7.03 15.95
CA ALA A 148 -2.02 6.09 16.33
C ALA A 148 -2.68 6.50 17.65
N ALA A 149 -1.90 6.88 18.67
CA ALA A 149 -2.42 7.37 19.95
C ALA A 149 -3.37 8.57 19.78
N LYS A 150 -3.03 9.54 18.92
CA LYS A 150 -3.91 10.70 18.62
C LYS A 150 -5.21 10.27 17.96
N VAL A 151 -5.13 9.37 16.99
CA VAL A 151 -6.32 8.84 16.30
C VAL A 151 -7.20 8.07 17.28
N TRP A 152 -6.62 7.21 18.11
CA TRP A 152 -7.35 6.40 19.08
C TRP A 152 -7.93 7.22 20.23
N GLU A 153 -7.24 8.27 20.68
CA GLU A 153 -7.79 9.25 21.62
C GLU A 153 -9.03 9.94 21.04
N ALA A 154 -8.98 10.32 19.75
CA ALA A 154 -10.11 10.93 19.07
C ALA A 154 -11.31 9.99 18.89
N LEU A 155 -11.10 8.65 18.91
CA LEU A 155 -12.21 7.69 18.95
C LEU A 155 -12.98 7.75 20.29
N GLY A 156 -12.34 8.23 21.36
CA GLY A 156 -12.93 8.40 22.68
C GLY A 156 -13.39 7.08 23.29
N ASP A 157 -14.61 7.05 23.80
CA ASP A 157 -15.24 5.92 24.50
C ASP A 157 -15.87 4.86 23.58
N ALA A 158 -15.67 4.96 22.26
CA ALA A 158 -16.21 4.01 21.29
C ALA A 158 -15.76 2.58 21.59
N ARG A 159 -16.71 1.64 21.61
CA ARG A 159 -16.45 0.20 21.79
C ARG A 159 -16.40 -0.52 20.45
N THR A 160 -17.29 -0.17 19.53
CA THR A 160 -17.32 -0.68 18.16
C THR A 160 -16.78 0.35 17.17
N VAL A 161 -15.81 -0.04 16.34
CA VAL A 161 -15.15 0.85 15.39
C VAL A 161 -15.16 0.26 13.98
N LEU A 162 -15.70 1.01 13.03
CA LEU A 162 -15.58 0.69 11.61
C LEU A 162 -14.32 1.36 11.02
N ASN A 163 -13.31 0.60 10.62
CA ASN A 163 -12.12 1.12 9.94
C ASN A 163 -12.29 1.00 8.41
N VAL A 164 -12.62 2.10 7.74
CA VAL A 164 -12.90 2.13 6.29
C VAL A 164 -11.65 2.48 5.50
N GLY A 165 -11.37 1.70 4.46
CA GLY A 165 -10.11 1.79 3.71
C GLY A 165 -8.93 1.31 4.56
N ALA A 166 -9.13 0.20 5.27
CA ALA A 166 -8.22 -0.29 6.31
C ALA A 166 -6.85 -0.74 5.79
N GLY A 167 -6.71 -1.02 4.49
CA GLY A 167 -5.51 -1.62 3.94
C GLY A 167 -5.13 -2.91 4.66
N SER A 168 -3.85 -3.03 5.02
CA SER A 168 -3.32 -4.15 5.80
C SER A 168 -3.66 -4.11 7.30
N GLY A 169 -4.34 -3.06 7.80
CA GLY A 169 -4.84 -2.98 9.18
C GLY A 169 -3.91 -2.30 10.19
N SER A 170 -2.84 -1.63 9.75
CA SER A 170 -1.79 -1.10 10.66
C SER A 170 -2.27 -0.12 11.74
N TYR A 171 -3.40 0.57 11.59
CA TYR A 171 -3.87 1.58 12.55
C TYR A 171 -5.10 1.15 13.36
N GLU A 172 -5.44 -0.14 13.32
CA GLU A 172 -6.57 -0.69 14.06
C GLU A 172 -6.29 -0.63 15.58
N PRO A 173 -7.19 -0.04 16.38
CA PRO A 173 -7.06 -0.08 17.84
C PRO A 173 -7.19 -1.52 18.34
N THR A 174 -6.34 -1.89 19.29
CA THR A 174 -6.26 -3.27 19.82
C THR A 174 -7.17 -3.51 21.03
N ASP A 175 -7.75 -2.44 21.58
CA ASP A 175 -8.59 -2.42 22.78
C ASP A 175 -10.10 -2.26 22.47
N ARG A 176 -10.48 -2.38 21.20
CA ARG A 176 -11.85 -2.15 20.70
C ARG A 176 -12.29 -3.26 19.77
N ASP A 177 -13.60 -3.41 19.59
CA ASP A 177 -14.18 -4.29 18.59
C ASP A 177 -14.15 -3.60 17.22
N VAL A 178 -13.18 -3.98 16.39
CA VAL A 178 -12.96 -3.35 15.08
C VAL A 178 -13.57 -4.22 13.99
N THR A 179 -14.30 -3.59 13.07
CA THR A 179 -14.63 -4.16 11.76
C THR A 179 -13.91 -3.35 10.70
N ALA A 180 -13.15 -4.00 9.83
CA ALA A 180 -12.43 -3.36 8.74
C ALA A 180 -13.24 -3.42 7.43
N VAL A 181 -13.11 -2.39 6.60
CA VAL A 181 -13.58 -2.37 5.21
C VAL A 181 -12.41 -2.07 4.30
N GLU A 182 -12.16 -2.95 3.34
CA GLU A 182 -11.08 -2.78 2.37
C GLU A 182 -11.49 -3.41 1.03
N PRO A 183 -11.62 -2.62 -0.06
CA PRO A 183 -12.01 -3.16 -1.37
C PRO A 183 -10.93 -4.04 -2.02
N SER A 184 -9.64 -3.79 -1.76
CA SER A 184 -8.53 -4.55 -2.37
C SER A 184 -8.36 -5.94 -1.74
N ALA A 185 -8.53 -7.01 -2.53
CA ALA A 185 -8.28 -8.36 -2.02
C ALA A 185 -6.80 -8.59 -1.65
N VAL A 186 -5.88 -7.91 -2.33
CA VAL A 186 -4.45 -7.99 -2.03
C VAL A 186 -4.16 -7.41 -0.65
N MET A 187 -4.70 -6.24 -0.32
CA MET A 187 -4.55 -5.65 1.01
C MET A 187 -5.21 -6.52 2.08
N ARG A 188 -6.41 -7.05 1.80
CA ARG A 188 -7.10 -7.98 2.73
C ARG A 188 -6.27 -9.23 3.00
N ALA A 189 -5.63 -9.80 1.98
CA ALA A 189 -4.79 -10.97 2.15
C ALA A 189 -3.51 -10.66 2.96
N GLN A 190 -2.98 -9.44 2.89
CA GLN A 190 -1.79 -9.03 3.65
C GLN A 190 -2.07 -8.77 5.14
N ARG A 191 -3.33 -8.76 5.57
CA ARG A 191 -3.69 -8.55 6.97
C ARG A 191 -3.12 -9.69 7.83
N PRO A 192 -2.46 -9.38 8.97
CA PRO A 192 -1.86 -10.40 9.83
C PRO A 192 -2.92 -11.29 10.49
N ALA A 193 -2.50 -12.48 10.93
CA ALA A 193 -3.34 -13.32 11.76
C ALA A 193 -3.77 -12.57 13.03
N GLY A 194 -5.07 -12.56 13.33
CA GLY A 194 -5.63 -11.80 14.45
C GLY A 194 -6.00 -10.35 14.15
N ALA A 195 -5.81 -9.87 12.92
CA ALA A 195 -6.37 -8.58 12.48
C ALA A 195 -7.90 -8.60 12.51
N ALA A 196 -8.52 -7.41 12.56
CA ALA A 196 -9.97 -7.28 12.58
C ALA A 196 -10.65 -7.99 11.38
N PRO A 197 -11.86 -8.55 11.56
CA PRO A 197 -12.66 -9.04 10.44
C PRO A 197 -12.78 -7.98 9.35
N CYS A 198 -12.57 -8.37 8.10
CA CYS A 198 -12.49 -7.41 6.99
C CYS A 198 -13.53 -7.71 5.90
N VAL A 199 -14.37 -6.72 5.62
CA VAL A 199 -15.43 -6.75 4.63
C VAL A 199 -14.95 -6.13 3.32
N ALA A 200 -15.25 -6.80 2.20
CA ALA A 200 -14.99 -6.27 0.87
C ALA A 200 -16.11 -5.32 0.45
N ALA A 201 -15.88 -4.01 0.60
CA ALA A 201 -16.80 -2.96 0.16
C ALA A 201 -16.03 -1.67 -0.15
N SER A 202 -16.64 -0.77 -0.91
CA SER A 202 -16.12 0.58 -1.13
C SER A 202 -16.65 1.54 -0.05
N ALA A 203 -15.96 2.66 0.16
CA ALA A 203 -16.35 3.63 1.17
C ALA A 203 -17.72 4.28 0.89
N GLU A 204 -18.09 4.39 -0.39
CA GLU A 204 -19.32 5.02 -0.86
C GLU A 204 -20.56 4.12 -0.77
N ASN A 205 -20.39 2.83 -0.45
CA ASN A 205 -21.49 1.87 -0.35
C ASN A 205 -21.20 0.85 0.76
N LEU A 206 -21.35 1.28 2.02
CA LEU A 206 -21.05 0.46 3.18
C LEU A 206 -22.22 -0.50 3.46
N PRO A 207 -21.98 -1.82 3.57
CA PRO A 207 -23.03 -2.83 3.74
C PRO A 207 -23.49 -2.94 5.20
N PHE A 208 -23.69 -1.81 5.86
CA PHE A 208 -24.08 -1.73 7.27
C PHE A 208 -25.28 -0.81 7.43
N GLU A 209 -26.12 -1.15 8.40
CA GLU A 209 -27.26 -0.35 8.81
C GLU A 209 -26.81 1.00 9.41
N ASP A 210 -27.73 1.96 9.41
CA ASP A 210 -27.51 3.27 10.00
C ASP A 210 -27.15 3.15 11.48
N GLN A 211 -26.14 3.93 11.92
CA GLN A 211 -25.73 4.05 13.32
C GLN A 211 -25.43 2.70 14.01
N SER A 212 -24.91 1.74 13.26
CA SER A 212 -24.52 0.40 13.75
C SER A 212 -23.18 0.36 14.47
N PHE A 213 -22.35 1.42 14.37
CA PHE A 213 -21.07 1.54 15.06
C PHE A 213 -21.02 2.77 15.99
N ASP A 214 -20.27 2.66 17.09
CA ASP A 214 -20.01 3.81 17.96
C ASP A 214 -19.16 4.86 17.24
N ALA A 215 -18.12 4.41 16.53
CA ALA A 215 -17.28 5.27 15.71
C ALA A 215 -16.93 4.63 14.36
N ALA A 216 -16.68 5.48 13.37
CA ALA A 216 -16.00 5.08 12.15
C ALA A 216 -14.72 5.88 11.97
N MET A 217 -13.70 5.23 11.41
CA MET A 217 -12.41 5.84 11.14
C MET A 217 -11.94 5.58 9.71
N ALA A 218 -11.12 6.49 9.21
CA ALA A 218 -10.42 6.34 7.95
C ALA A 218 -9.01 6.90 8.10
N PHE A 219 -7.99 6.09 7.78
CA PHE A 219 -6.59 6.48 7.94
C PHE A 219 -5.87 6.54 6.59
N SER A 220 -5.49 7.74 6.15
CA SER A 220 -4.70 7.98 4.93
C SER A 220 -5.23 7.22 3.70
N THR A 221 -6.56 7.23 3.53
CA THR A 221 -7.24 6.43 2.51
C THR A 221 -8.22 7.23 1.64
N VAL A 222 -8.74 8.35 2.16
CA VAL A 222 -9.77 9.18 1.49
C VAL A 222 -9.38 9.61 0.08
N HIS A 223 -8.09 9.87 -0.16
CA HIS A 223 -7.57 10.27 -1.47
C HIS A 223 -7.59 9.13 -2.52
N HIS A 224 -7.86 7.89 -2.10
CA HIS A 224 -8.08 6.74 -2.97
C HIS A 224 -9.55 6.52 -3.34
N TRP A 225 -10.48 7.17 -2.64
CA TRP A 225 -11.91 6.98 -2.88
C TRP A 225 -12.34 7.61 -4.20
N HIS A 226 -13.37 7.03 -4.81
CA HIS A 226 -13.95 7.52 -6.05
C HIS A 226 -14.68 8.84 -5.81
N ASP A 227 -15.52 8.85 -4.78
CA ASP A 227 -16.22 10.04 -4.29
C ASP A 227 -15.94 10.19 -2.78
N PRO A 228 -14.90 10.98 -2.44
CA PRO A 228 -14.55 11.25 -1.04
C PRO A 228 -15.71 11.79 -0.21
N ILE A 229 -16.58 12.63 -0.80
CA ILE A 229 -17.68 13.27 -0.07
C ILE A 229 -18.79 12.25 0.21
N ALA A 230 -19.11 11.39 -0.77
CA ALA A 230 -20.07 10.30 -0.56
C ALA A 230 -19.56 9.30 0.49
N GLY A 231 -18.30 8.86 0.42
CA GLY A 231 -17.73 7.94 1.41
C GLY A 231 -17.68 8.53 2.82
N LEU A 232 -17.39 9.83 2.95
CA LEU A 232 -17.46 10.53 4.22
C LEU A 232 -18.89 10.63 4.79
N ARG A 233 -19.90 10.80 3.93
CA ARG A 233 -21.31 10.74 4.33
C ARG A 233 -21.72 9.34 4.77
N GLU A 234 -21.21 8.30 4.13
CA GLU A 234 -21.43 6.91 4.55
C GLU A 234 -20.84 6.63 5.93
N LEU A 235 -19.63 7.10 6.23
CA LEU A 235 -19.06 7.03 7.58
C LEU A 235 -19.99 7.68 8.62
N ARG A 236 -20.53 8.87 8.31
CA ARG A 236 -21.50 9.60 9.13
C ARG A 236 -22.84 8.85 9.27
N ARG A 237 -23.26 8.11 8.24
CA ARG A 237 -24.50 7.33 8.25
C ARG A 237 -24.39 6.14 9.19
N VAL A 238 -23.30 5.38 9.11
CA VAL A 238 -23.13 4.12 9.85
C VAL A 238 -22.62 4.30 11.27
N ALA A 239 -22.05 5.47 11.63
CA ALA A 239 -21.48 5.71 12.95
C ALA A 239 -21.85 7.05 13.58
N ARG A 240 -21.80 7.11 14.91
CA ARG A 240 -22.11 8.32 15.70
C ARG A 240 -20.96 9.31 15.72
N ARG A 241 -19.72 8.81 15.73
CA ARG A 241 -18.48 9.60 15.73
C ARG A 241 -17.65 9.24 14.50
N VAL A 242 -17.04 10.24 13.87
CA VAL A 242 -16.17 10.01 12.69
C VAL A 242 -14.79 10.61 12.92
N VAL A 243 -13.75 9.80 12.72
CA VAL A 243 -12.34 10.20 12.88
C VAL A 243 -11.58 9.93 11.59
N VAL A 244 -11.12 10.98 10.91
CA VAL A 244 -10.43 10.84 9.62
C VAL A 244 -9.04 11.45 9.70
N PHE A 245 -8.02 10.61 9.54
CA PHE A 245 -6.65 11.06 9.33
C PHE A 245 -6.38 11.20 7.83
N THR A 246 -6.04 12.40 7.40
CA THR A 246 -5.82 12.74 5.98
C THR A 246 -4.73 13.80 5.83
N HIS A 247 -4.49 14.27 4.60
CA HIS A 247 -3.58 15.37 4.31
C HIS A 247 -4.33 16.54 3.65
N ASP A 248 -3.86 17.74 3.93
CA ASP A 248 -4.28 18.98 3.30
C ASP A 248 -3.53 19.18 1.99
N ALA A 249 -4.09 18.66 0.90
CA ALA A 249 -3.50 18.73 -0.44
C ALA A 249 -3.41 20.15 -1.06
N SER A 250 -3.78 21.21 -0.32
CA SER A 250 -3.70 22.58 -0.82
C SER A 250 -2.26 23.06 -1.08
N ASP A 251 -2.13 24.07 -1.92
CA ASP A 251 -0.86 24.74 -2.22
C ASP A 251 -0.11 25.21 -0.94
N PRO A 252 -0.76 25.97 -0.03
CA PRO A 252 -0.12 26.46 1.20
C PRO A 252 0.05 25.38 2.27
N GLY A 253 -0.72 24.29 2.18
CA GLY A 253 -0.77 23.22 3.19
C GLY A 253 0.33 22.18 3.00
N TRP A 254 0.33 21.47 1.88
CA TRP A 254 1.21 20.32 1.67
C TRP A 254 2.37 20.62 0.71
N ARG A 255 2.08 21.29 -0.42
CA ARG A 255 3.07 21.45 -1.50
C ARG A 255 4.26 22.33 -1.12
N GLN A 256 4.03 23.39 -0.35
CA GLN A 256 5.09 24.31 0.06
C GLN A 256 5.79 23.89 1.36
N ARG A 257 5.16 23.07 2.20
CA ARG A 257 5.70 22.67 3.51
C ARG A 257 6.66 21.50 3.43
N PHE A 258 6.47 20.60 2.47
CA PHE A 258 7.34 19.45 2.30
C PHE A 258 8.34 19.68 1.16
N TRP A 259 9.63 19.68 1.51
CA TRP A 259 10.72 19.95 0.56
C TRP A 259 10.69 19.03 -0.67
N LEU A 260 10.22 17.77 -0.52
CA LEU A 260 10.19 16.83 -1.64
C LEU A 260 9.19 17.27 -2.72
N THR A 261 8.00 17.72 -2.32
CA THR A 261 6.99 18.24 -3.25
C THR A 261 7.35 19.63 -3.76
N ARG A 262 7.97 20.46 -2.90
CA ARG A 262 8.36 21.83 -3.24
C ARG A 262 9.48 21.87 -4.29
N ASP A 263 10.51 21.05 -4.10
CA ASP A 263 11.77 21.20 -4.84
C ASP A 263 11.97 20.12 -5.91
N TYR A 264 11.37 18.94 -5.75
CA TYR A 264 11.73 17.76 -6.56
C TYR A 264 10.55 17.13 -7.32
N LEU A 265 9.31 17.30 -6.85
CA LEU A 265 8.12 16.65 -7.42
C LEU A 265 6.98 17.65 -7.74
N PRO A 266 7.16 18.58 -8.70
CA PRO A 266 6.11 19.51 -9.10
C PRO A 266 4.85 18.81 -9.67
N GLU A 267 4.99 17.59 -10.20
CA GLU A 267 3.88 16.77 -10.73
C GLU A 267 2.77 16.50 -9.70
N VAL A 268 3.09 16.55 -8.40
CA VAL A 268 2.11 16.32 -7.33
C VAL A 268 0.95 17.31 -7.42
N ALA A 269 1.16 18.52 -7.94
CA ALA A 269 0.10 19.50 -8.18
C ALA A 269 -1.02 18.94 -9.09
N GLY A 270 -0.64 18.21 -10.15
CA GLY A 270 -1.60 17.57 -11.06
C GLY A 270 -2.34 16.39 -10.41
N LEU A 271 -1.70 15.70 -9.44
CA LEU A 271 -2.29 14.54 -8.77
C LEU A 271 -3.45 14.89 -7.83
N VAL A 272 -3.51 16.14 -7.38
CA VAL A 272 -4.52 16.66 -6.44
C VAL A 272 -5.50 17.63 -7.09
N ALA A 273 -5.28 18.00 -8.35
CA ALA A 273 -6.20 18.85 -9.10
C ALA A 273 -7.60 18.22 -9.16
N GLY A 274 -8.63 19.03 -8.89
CA GLY A 274 -10.03 18.61 -8.90
C GLY A 274 -10.47 17.72 -7.73
N ARG A 275 -9.58 17.39 -6.79
CA ARG A 275 -9.96 16.71 -5.54
C ARG A 275 -10.58 17.72 -4.55
N PRO A 276 -11.55 17.28 -3.71
CA PRO A 276 -12.08 18.15 -2.66
C PRO A 276 -10.98 18.62 -1.71
N SER A 277 -11.05 19.89 -1.29
CA SER A 277 -10.16 20.42 -0.26
C SER A 277 -10.43 19.77 1.10
N VAL A 278 -9.47 19.82 2.01
CA VAL A 278 -9.68 19.30 3.37
C VAL A 278 -10.80 20.02 4.12
N ASP A 279 -11.04 21.31 3.80
CA ASP A 279 -12.19 22.05 4.34
C ASP A 279 -13.52 21.51 3.83
N GLN A 280 -13.61 21.13 2.54
CA GLN A 280 -14.79 20.48 1.98
C GLN A 280 -15.02 19.09 2.59
N LEU A 281 -13.94 18.34 2.83
CA LEU A 281 -14.00 17.05 3.54
C LEU A 281 -14.53 17.26 4.98
N ALA A 282 -13.97 18.22 5.71
CA ALA A 282 -14.41 18.54 7.06
C ALA A 282 -15.88 18.99 7.09
N GLN A 283 -16.29 19.86 6.17
CA GLN A 283 -17.68 20.32 6.07
C GLN A 283 -18.66 19.18 5.78
N ALA A 284 -18.30 18.22 4.91
CA ALA A 284 -19.16 17.09 4.57
C ALA A 284 -19.57 16.25 5.79
N ILE A 285 -18.70 16.22 6.80
CA ILE A 285 -18.92 15.54 8.08
C ILE A 285 -18.87 16.53 9.24
N GLY A 286 -19.18 17.81 9.06
CA GLY A 286 -19.19 18.82 10.14
C GLY A 286 -18.05 18.69 11.17
N ALA A 287 -16.83 18.35 10.72
CA ALA A 287 -15.70 18.03 11.57
C ALA A 287 -14.97 19.29 12.03
N ARG A 288 -14.40 19.23 13.24
CA ARG A 288 -13.25 20.07 13.59
C ARG A 288 -11.99 19.47 12.96
N MET A 289 -11.05 20.32 12.57
CA MET A 289 -9.80 19.93 11.94
C MET A 289 -8.62 20.30 12.84
N GLU A 290 -7.72 19.35 13.08
CA GLU A 290 -6.52 19.52 13.90
C GLU A 290 -5.26 19.13 13.11
N PRO A 291 -4.14 19.88 13.21
CA PRO A 291 -2.89 19.48 12.59
C PRO A 291 -2.28 18.27 13.31
N VAL A 292 -1.65 17.37 12.54
CA VAL A 292 -0.90 16.22 13.09
C VAL A 292 0.57 16.36 12.73
N LEU A 293 1.42 16.54 13.75
CA LEU A 293 2.86 16.64 13.55
C LEU A 293 3.47 15.26 13.27
N ILE A 294 4.46 15.22 12.39
CA ILE A 294 5.21 14.02 12.02
C ILE A 294 6.52 14.01 12.82
N PRO A 295 6.74 13.03 13.71
CA PRO A 295 8.01 12.90 14.41
C PRO A 295 9.17 12.67 13.44
N TRP A 296 10.36 13.15 13.76
CA TRP A 296 11.53 12.99 12.87
C TRP A 296 11.92 11.52 12.63
N ASP A 297 11.67 10.67 13.64
CA ASP A 297 11.91 9.24 13.68
C ASP A 297 10.63 8.43 13.39
N CYS A 298 9.67 9.01 12.65
CA CYS A 298 8.41 8.35 12.28
C CYS A 298 8.65 6.91 11.79
N ALA A 299 7.95 5.97 12.42
CA ALA A 299 8.07 4.55 12.16
C ALA A 299 7.32 4.13 10.89
N ASP A 300 6.17 4.77 10.60
CA ASP A 300 5.39 4.51 9.39
C ASP A 300 5.99 5.24 8.18
N GLY A 301 6.44 4.49 7.17
CA GLY A 301 7.03 5.03 5.95
C GLY A 301 6.03 5.64 4.96
N PHE A 302 5.04 6.43 5.41
CA PHE A 302 4.20 7.22 4.51
C PHE A 302 4.98 8.36 3.85
N PHE A 303 4.37 9.05 2.88
CA PHE A 303 5.07 9.92 1.93
C PHE A 303 5.94 11.00 2.57
N GLU A 304 5.53 11.58 3.69
CA GLU A 304 6.22 12.67 4.41
C GLU A 304 7.13 12.16 5.54
N ALA A 305 7.16 10.85 5.82
CA ALA A 305 7.74 10.27 7.04
C ALA A 305 9.25 10.46 7.20
N TYR A 306 9.97 10.68 6.09
CA TYR A 306 11.42 10.82 6.07
C TYR A 306 11.84 12.28 5.84
N TRP A 307 11.02 13.24 6.27
CA TRP A 307 11.27 14.67 6.08
C TRP A 307 12.61 15.18 6.62
N ARG A 308 13.14 14.58 7.69
CA ARG A 308 14.50 14.86 8.25
C ARG A 308 15.55 13.81 7.87
N ARG A 309 15.17 12.81 7.05
CA ARG A 309 16.01 11.67 6.62
C ARG A 309 15.96 11.54 5.09
N PRO A 310 16.35 12.60 4.34
CA PRO A 310 16.14 12.68 2.89
C PRO A 310 16.79 11.53 2.09
N GLU A 311 17.87 10.95 2.60
CA GLU A 311 18.56 9.79 2.03
C GLU A 311 17.63 8.58 1.83
N ALA A 312 16.61 8.43 2.68
CA ALA A 312 15.65 7.32 2.55
C ALA A 312 14.90 7.35 1.21
N TYR A 313 14.65 8.53 0.63
CA TYR A 313 14.01 8.62 -0.68
C TYR A 313 14.91 8.22 -1.84
N LEU A 314 16.22 8.01 -1.62
CA LEU A 314 17.12 7.42 -2.60
C LEU A 314 16.99 5.89 -2.66
N ASP A 315 16.40 5.26 -1.66
CA ASP A 315 16.16 3.82 -1.62
C ASP A 315 14.88 3.45 -2.39
N GLU A 316 15.02 2.55 -3.36
CA GLU A 316 13.90 2.09 -4.18
C GLU A 316 12.77 1.43 -3.36
N PRO A 317 13.03 0.56 -2.36
CA PRO A 317 11.98 -0.03 -1.53
C PRO A 317 11.11 1.03 -0.83
N VAL A 318 11.72 2.12 -0.34
CA VAL A 318 10.99 3.24 0.27
C VAL A 318 10.05 3.90 -0.74
N ARG A 319 10.54 4.16 -1.97
CA ARG A 319 9.71 4.78 -3.01
C ARG A 319 8.57 3.88 -3.47
N ARG A 320 8.81 2.57 -3.59
CA ARG A 320 7.79 1.60 -4.02
C ARG A 320 6.67 1.43 -3.00
N ALA A 321 6.96 1.61 -1.71
CA ALA A 321 5.98 1.57 -0.63
C ALA A 321 5.09 2.83 -0.51
N VAL A 322 5.23 3.80 -1.44
CA VAL A 322 4.46 5.05 -1.43
C VAL A 322 3.84 5.32 -2.81
N SER A 323 2.51 5.49 -2.85
CA SER A 323 1.75 5.59 -4.09
C SER A 323 2.11 6.81 -4.95
N VAL A 324 2.56 7.91 -4.34
CA VAL A 324 2.91 9.15 -5.05
C VAL A 324 3.98 8.90 -6.10
N TRP A 325 5.03 8.14 -5.79
CA TRP A 325 6.13 7.86 -6.74
C TRP A 325 5.65 7.11 -7.99
N THR A 326 4.70 6.20 -7.83
CA THR A 326 4.12 5.49 -8.97
C THR A 326 3.24 6.42 -9.81
N ARG A 327 2.51 7.35 -9.17
CA ARG A 327 1.60 8.29 -9.83
C ARG A 327 2.31 9.43 -10.58
N VAL A 328 3.45 9.92 -10.08
CA VAL A 328 4.24 10.95 -10.79
C VAL A 328 4.98 10.38 -12.01
N GLY A 329 5.16 9.06 -12.06
CA GLY A 329 5.74 8.36 -13.19
C GLY A 329 7.28 8.27 -13.16
N PRO A 330 7.86 7.36 -13.97
CA PRO A 330 9.27 6.98 -13.87
C PRO A 330 10.25 8.08 -14.29
N ASP A 331 9.84 9.00 -15.17
CA ASP A 331 10.66 10.13 -15.57
C ASP A 331 10.80 11.15 -14.45
N ALA A 332 9.69 11.51 -13.81
CA ALA A 332 9.69 12.42 -12.66
C ALA A 332 10.49 11.81 -11.49
N GLU A 333 10.28 10.53 -11.19
CA GLU A 333 11.03 9.81 -10.16
C GLU A 333 12.55 9.86 -10.41
N ARG A 334 12.99 9.53 -11.62
CA ARG A 334 14.41 9.54 -11.97
C ARG A 334 15.03 10.93 -11.85
N ARG A 335 14.32 11.98 -12.29
CA ARG A 335 14.79 13.37 -12.14
C ARG A 335 14.91 13.74 -10.66
N ALA A 336 13.87 13.50 -9.88
CA ALA A 336 13.84 13.81 -8.46
C ALA A 336 14.97 13.11 -7.68
N VAL A 337 15.15 11.80 -7.91
CA VAL A 337 16.20 11.00 -7.25
C VAL A 337 17.61 11.49 -7.61
N ASN A 338 17.85 11.81 -8.89
CA ASN A 338 19.17 12.32 -9.30
C ASN A 338 19.46 13.70 -8.71
N SER A 339 18.50 14.63 -8.79
CA SER A 339 18.65 15.97 -8.21
C SER A 339 18.82 15.92 -6.69
N LEU A 340 18.07 15.05 -5.99
CA LEU A 340 18.21 14.88 -4.55
C LEU A 340 19.60 14.31 -4.20
N ARG A 341 20.09 13.32 -4.95
CA ARG A 341 21.44 12.77 -4.74
C ARG A 341 22.51 13.84 -4.89
N ASP A 342 22.41 14.69 -5.92
CA ASP A 342 23.36 15.78 -6.15
C ASP A 342 23.31 16.82 -5.03
N ASP A 343 22.12 17.18 -4.55
CA ASP A 343 21.94 18.15 -3.48
C ASP A 343 22.37 17.64 -2.10
N LEU A 344 22.23 16.33 -1.85
CA LEU A 344 22.74 15.69 -0.63
C LEU A 344 24.27 15.62 -0.66
N SER A 345 24.86 15.24 -1.79
CA SER A 345 26.32 15.14 -1.95
C SER A 345 27.03 16.50 -1.80
N SER A 346 26.37 17.58 -2.20
CA SER A 346 26.91 18.95 -2.16
C SER A 346 26.54 19.74 -0.90
N GLY A 347 25.68 19.21 -0.03
CA GLY A 347 25.17 19.92 1.17
C GLY A 347 24.08 20.96 0.89
N ARG A 348 23.73 21.23 -0.37
CA ARG A 348 22.68 22.21 -0.75
C ARG A 348 21.31 21.88 -0.19
N TRP A 349 21.00 20.60 0.00
CA TRP A 349 19.74 20.21 0.64
C TRP A 349 19.70 20.68 2.10
N ALA A 350 20.79 20.46 2.86
CA ALA A 350 20.88 20.82 4.27
C ALA A 350 20.89 22.35 4.47
N GLU A 351 21.54 23.09 3.57
CA GLU A 351 21.52 24.55 3.57
C GLU A 351 20.09 25.11 3.41
N ARG A 352 19.36 24.65 2.38
CA ARG A 352 17.99 25.10 2.09
C ARG A 352 16.95 24.68 3.13
N ASN A 353 17.20 23.59 3.86
CA ASN A 353 16.25 23.00 4.81
C ASN A 353 16.80 22.98 6.25
N SER A 354 17.74 23.87 6.55
CA SER A 354 18.44 23.92 7.85
C SER A 354 17.49 24.06 9.04
N GLU A 355 16.38 24.79 8.88
CA GLU A 355 15.35 24.96 9.91
C GLU A 355 14.70 23.63 10.33
N LEU A 356 14.56 22.68 9.39
CA LEU A 356 13.98 21.35 9.67
C LEU A 356 14.93 20.49 10.52
N LEU A 357 16.24 20.70 10.41
CA LEU A 357 17.23 19.85 11.06
C LEU A 357 17.21 19.96 12.59
N ALA A 358 16.62 21.01 13.16
CA ALA A 358 16.50 21.21 14.60
C ALA A 358 15.16 20.73 15.19
N LEU A 359 14.19 20.33 14.35
CA LEU A 359 12.85 19.97 14.80
C LEU A 359 12.77 18.50 15.23
N ASP A 360 12.05 18.23 16.32
CA ASP A 360 11.70 16.87 16.73
C ASP A 360 10.44 16.36 16.03
N ALA A 361 9.57 17.27 15.59
CA ALA A 361 8.39 16.95 14.78
C ALA A 361 8.05 18.12 13.86
N ALA A 362 7.50 17.83 12.67
CA ALA A 362 7.19 18.82 11.66
C ALA A 362 5.70 18.81 11.26
N GLU A 363 5.15 20.00 10.98
CA GLU A 363 3.82 20.16 10.39
C GLU A 363 3.95 20.17 8.86
N LEU A 364 3.65 19.05 8.22
CA LEU A 364 3.78 18.87 6.76
C LEU A 364 2.44 18.68 6.04
N GLY A 365 1.34 19.19 6.62
CA GLY A 365 0.02 19.19 6.01
C GLY A 365 -0.87 18.03 6.46
N LEU A 366 -0.49 17.22 7.45
CA LEU A 366 -1.37 16.15 7.95
C LEU A 366 -2.46 16.71 8.86
N ARG A 367 -3.66 16.15 8.76
CA ARG A 367 -4.86 16.62 9.45
C ARG A 367 -5.62 15.45 10.07
N LEU A 368 -6.18 15.70 11.25
CA LEU A 368 -7.15 14.85 11.90
C LEU A 368 -8.50 15.58 11.89
N LEU A 369 -9.50 14.99 11.25
CA LEU A 369 -10.88 15.47 11.26
C LEU A 369 -11.65 14.67 12.30
N VAL A 370 -12.33 15.37 13.22
CA VAL A 370 -13.11 14.74 14.30
C VAL A 370 -14.53 15.31 14.27
N ALA A 371 -15.52 14.43 14.17
CA ALA A 371 -16.89 14.75 13.80
C ALA A 371 -17.95 13.99 14.58
#